data_AF-A0A847K3D7-F1
#
_entry.id   AF-A0A847K3D7-F1
#
_cell.length_a   1.000
_cell.length_b   1.000
_cell.length_c   1.000
_cell.angle_alpha   90.00
_cell.angle_beta   90.00
_cell.angle_gamma   90.00
#
_symmetry.space_group_name_H-M   'P 1'
#
loop_
_entity.id
_entity.type
_entity.pdbx_description
1 polymer ?
#
loop_
_entity_poly.entity_id
_entity_poly.type
_entity_poly.pdbx_seq_one_letter_code
_entity_poly.pdbx_strand_id
1 'polypeptide(L)'
;MRRTLVVLGAAALVMASTSMAFAQGPGGPGGPGGRQGGMMGGRMGMMGGGLGLLRIPEVQQELKMTQPQIAKLDGAQQALQESMRELMQGAGGFQQMSQEEREKLMAKGEELQDKAVAGILDQTQLKRYKELSLQRQGAMALMRPSVAKELGITEEQRQKMQQIQQDQMAQMRQMFQRGQGGGFQQMTPEERQQRMQQLREAQEKAQAAMLNVLNAQQKAKWAQMTGKPFKFPEMGFGAGRRGGNRPGGAGGPGGQPPL
;
A
#
# COMPACT_ATOMS: atom_id res chain seq x y z
N MET A 1 -52.19 -0.41 68.06
CA MET A 1 -52.25 -0.53 66.59
C MET A 1 -53.69 -0.20 66.17
N ARG A 2 -53.90 0.85 65.36
CA ARG A 2 -55.22 1.49 65.13
C ARG A 2 -55.90 1.00 63.84
N ARG A 3 -57.15 0.51 64.00
CA ARG A 3 -58.41 0.81 63.26
C ARG A 3 -58.51 0.72 61.71
N THR A 4 -59.25 -0.29 61.25
CA THR A 4 -60.52 -0.28 60.44
C THR A 4 -60.73 0.52 59.11
N LEU A 5 -61.31 -0.22 58.13
CA LEU A 5 -62.45 0.08 57.21
C LEU A 5 -62.26 0.73 55.80
N VAL A 6 -62.88 0.06 54.79
CA VAL A 6 -63.85 0.54 53.74
C VAL A 6 -63.28 1.38 52.57
N VAL A 7 -63.20 0.90 51.31
CA VAL A 7 -64.22 0.66 50.22
C VAL A 7 -64.31 1.83 49.19
N LEU A 8 -64.45 1.45 47.90
CA LEU A 8 -65.01 2.16 46.71
C LEU A 8 -64.27 3.35 46.04
N GLY A 9 -64.09 3.24 44.72
CA GLY A 9 -64.60 4.26 43.78
C GLY A 9 -63.66 4.84 42.70
N ALA A 10 -64.14 4.79 41.46
CA ALA A 10 -63.88 5.68 40.29
C ALA A 10 -62.51 5.55 39.57
N ALA A 11 -62.42 5.17 38.29
CA ALA A 11 -62.94 5.70 37.02
C ALA A 11 -61.87 6.48 36.22
N ALA A 12 -61.53 5.90 35.07
CA ALA A 12 -61.02 6.47 33.81
C ALA A 12 -59.97 7.59 33.82
N LEU A 13 -58.81 7.31 33.19
CA LEU A 13 -58.29 8.24 32.18
C LEU A 13 -57.53 7.50 31.08
N VAL A 14 -57.95 7.79 29.84
CA VAL A 14 -57.45 7.32 28.57
C VAL A 14 -56.12 8.00 28.26
N MET A 15 -55.07 7.23 27.93
CA MET A 15 -54.06 7.66 26.96
C MET A 15 -53.58 6.44 26.17
N ALA A 16 -54.05 6.38 24.92
CA ALA A 16 -53.48 5.54 23.88
C ALA A 16 -52.10 6.09 23.48
N SER A 17 -51.06 5.29 23.66
CA SER A 17 -49.84 5.41 22.87
C SER A 17 -49.49 4.00 22.38
N THR A 18 -49.59 3.84 21.07
CA THR A 18 -49.30 2.62 20.32
C THR A 18 -47.84 2.23 20.53
N SER A 19 -47.62 1.20 21.34
CA SER A 19 -46.35 0.50 21.42
C SER A 19 -46.22 -0.40 20.20
N MET A 20 -45.57 0.06 19.13
CA MET A 20 -45.01 -0.88 18.15
C MET A 20 -43.77 -1.51 18.77
N ALA A 21 -43.95 -2.72 19.29
CA ALA A 21 -42.88 -3.65 19.53
C ALA A 21 -42.22 -4.00 18.19
N PHE A 22 -41.01 -3.49 17.95
CA PHE A 22 -40.09 -4.14 17.03
C PHE A 22 -39.16 -5.02 17.86
N ALA A 23 -39.42 -6.31 17.73
CA ALA A 23 -38.66 -7.39 18.31
C ALA A 23 -37.17 -7.26 17.98
N GLN A 24 -36.35 -7.59 18.97
CA GLN A 24 -34.92 -7.85 18.81
C GLN A 24 -34.73 -8.99 17.81
N GLY A 25 -34.32 -8.65 16.59
CA GLY A 25 -33.79 -9.61 15.63
C GLY A 25 -32.31 -9.89 15.95
N PRO A 26 -31.87 -11.16 16.05
CA PRO A 26 -30.49 -11.50 16.34
C PRO A 26 -29.53 -10.90 15.31
N GLY A 27 -28.46 -10.27 15.80
CA GLY A 27 -27.35 -9.81 14.97
C GLY A 27 -26.78 -10.98 14.17
N GLY A 28 -27.05 -10.97 12.87
CA GLY A 28 -26.47 -11.90 11.90
C GLY A 28 -24.99 -11.57 11.65
N PRO A 29 -24.11 -12.57 11.51
CA PRO A 29 -22.66 -12.38 11.39
C PRO A 29 -22.28 -11.56 10.16
N GLY A 30 -21.38 -10.59 10.37
CA GLY A 30 -20.76 -9.81 9.32
C GLY A 30 -20.12 -10.72 8.26
N GLY A 31 -20.64 -10.64 7.04
CA GLY A 31 -20.05 -11.30 5.88
C GLY A 31 -18.63 -10.78 5.62
N PRO A 32 -17.65 -11.65 5.30
CA PRO A 32 -16.28 -11.26 5.04
C PRO A 32 -16.17 -10.68 3.62
N GLY A 33 -16.52 -9.41 3.45
CA GLY A 33 -16.49 -8.78 2.11
C GLY A 33 -16.13 -7.30 2.06
N GLY A 34 -15.95 -6.63 3.20
CA GLY A 34 -15.87 -5.17 3.23
C GLY A 34 -14.61 -4.64 3.91
N ARG A 35 -13.40 -4.99 3.46
CA ARG A 35 -12.15 -4.32 3.91
C ARG A 35 -10.89 -4.59 3.09
N GLN A 36 -11.01 -5.10 1.86
CA GLN A 36 -9.84 -5.48 1.04
C GLN A 36 -9.79 -4.78 -0.33
N GLY A 37 -10.40 -3.60 -0.46
CA GLY A 37 -10.28 -2.78 -1.68
C GLY A 37 -9.21 -1.69 -1.62
N GLY A 38 -8.87 -1.20 -0.42
CA GLY A 38 -7.97 -0.06 -0.22
C GLY A 38 -6.51 -0.41 0.09
N MET A 39 -6.22 -1.63 0.51
CA MET A 39 -4.87 -2.02 0.93
C MET A 39 -3.96 -2.47 -0.21
N MET A 40 -4.49 -2.99 -1.32
CA MET A 40 -3.65 -3.53 -2.40
C MET A 40 -3.08 -2.44 -3.33
N GLY A 41 -3.83 -1.36 -3.57
CA GLY A 41 -3.38 -0.22 -4.39
C GLY A 41 -2.29 0.62 -3.70
N GLY A 42 -2.36 0.79 -2.37
CA GLY A 42 -1.34 1.51 -1.60
C GLY A 42 -0.05 0.70 -1.35
N ARG A 43 -0.15 -0.64 -1.34
CA ARG A 43 1.03 -1.52 -1.14
C ARG A 43 1.89 -1.66 -2.39
N MET A 44 1.31 -1.54 -3.58
CA MET A 44 2.04 -1.67 -4.84
C MET A 44 2.88 -0.42 -5.16
N GLY A 45 2.41 0.78 -4.77
CA GLY A 45 3.13 2.04 -4.94
C GLY A 45 4.27 2.26 -3.93
N MET A 46 4.22 1.59 -2.77
CA MET A 46 5.28 1.60 -1.75
C MET A 46 6.43 0.61 -2.01
N MET A 47 6.29 -0.28 -3.00
CA MET A 47 7.26 -1.35 -3.31
C MET A 47 8.32 -0.95 -4.35
N GLY A 48 8.34 0.32 -4.79
CA GLY A 48 9.25 0.81 -5.84
C GLY A 48 10.53 1.49 -5.34
N GLY A 49 10.68 1.72 -4.04
CA GLY A 49 11.78 2.48 -3.45
C GLY A 49 12.01 2.17 -1.96
N GLY A 50 12.76 3.03 -1.29
CA GLY A 50 13.13 2.87 0.13
C GLY A 50 14.00 1.64 0.39
N LEU A 51 13.91 1.12 1.62
CA LEU A 51 14.64 -0.08 2.04
C LEU A 51 14.26 -1.34 1.24
N GLY A 52 13.08 -1.36 0.60
CA GLY A 52 12.64 -2.49 -0.24
C GLY A 52 13.57 -2.74 -1.43
N LEU A 53 14.14 -1.68 -2.02
CA LEU A 53 15.07 -1.79 -3.14
C LEU A 53 16.39 -2.44 -2.72
N LEU A 54 16.86 -2.15 -1.49
CA LEU A 54 18.08 -2.74 -0.93
C LEU A 54 17.95 -4.23 -0.57
N ARG A 55 16.73 -4.78 -0.62
CA ARG A 55 16.48 -6.21 -0.41
C ARG A 55 16.59 -7.04 -1.69
N ILE A 56 16.73 -6.39 -2.84
CA ILE A 56 16.90 -7.06 -4.12
C ILE A 56 18.37 -7.50 -4.25
N PRO A 57 18.67 -8.81 -4.42
CA PRO A 57 20.04 -9.31 -4.49
C PRO A 57 20.89 -8.63 -5.57
N GLU A 58 20.32 -8.38 -6.75
CA GLU A 58 21.00 -7.71 -7.86
C GLU A 58 21.33 -6.25 -7.52
N VAL A 59 20.48 -5.59 -6.73
CA VAL A 59 20.76 -4.22 -6.23
C VAL A 59 21.86 -4.26 -5.17
N GLN A 60 21.85 -5.24 -4.28
CA GLN A 60 22.93 -5.40 -3.28
C GLN A 60 24.28 -5.62 -3.97
N GLN A 61 24.31 -6.42 -5.04
CA GLN A 61 25.51 -6.64 -5.85
C GLN A 61 25.95 -5.37 -6.58
N GLU A 62 25.02 -4.66 -7.24
CA GLU A 62 25.30 -3.40 -7.94
C GLU A 62 25.87 -2.32 -6.98
N LEU A 63 25.29 -2.22 -5.79
CA LEU A 63 25.75 -1.32 -4.74
C LEU A 63 26.96 -1.86 -3.96
N LYS A 64 27.40 -3.08 -4.26
CA LYS A 64 28.48 -3.77 -3.52
C LYS A 64 28.26 -3.71 -2.01
N MET A 65 27.03 -3.95 -1.57
CA MET A 65 26.66 -3.89 -0.17
C MET A 65 27.44 -4.94 0.63
N THR A 66 27.98 -4.51 1.76
CA THR A 66 28.72 -5.38 2.67
C THR A 66 27.77 -6.20 3.54
N GLN A 67 28.25 -7.32 4.10
CA GLN A 67 27.43 -8.13 5.01
C GLN A 67 26.93 -7.36 6.25
N PRO A 68 27.75 -6.49 6.89
CA PRO A 68 27.25 -5.62 7.96
C PRO A 68 26.12 -4.68 7.51
N GLN A 69 26.12 -4.20 6.27
CA GLN A 69 25.05 -3.34 5.75
C GLN A 69 23.77 -4.14 5.49
N ILE A 70 23.90 -5.32 4.89
CA ILE A 70 22.77 -6.22 4.62
C ILE A 70 22.12 -6.66 5.95
N ALA A 71 22.91 -7.00 6.97
CA ALA A 71 22.42 -7.38 8.29
C ALA A 71 21.61 -6.28 9.00
N LYS A 72 21.84 -5.00 8.68
CA LYS A 72 21.09 -3.87 9.25
C LYS A 72 19.70 -3.68 8.63
N LEU A 73 19.41 -4.29 7.48
CA LEU A 73 18.17 -4.04 6.74
C LEU A 73 16.90 -4.41 7.50
N ASP A 74 16.94 -5.49 8.30
CA ASP A 74 15.77 -5.93 9.06
C ASP A 74 15.46 -4.98 10.22
N GLY A 75 16.47 -4.58 11.00
CA GLY A 75 16.31 -3.60 12.06
C GLY A 75 15.87 -2.22 11.52
N ALA A 76 16.49 -1.76 10.42
CA ALA A 76 16.09 -0.51 9.78
C ALA A 76 14.65 -0.56 9.25
N GLN A 77 14.22 -1.70 8.73
CA GLN A 77 12.85 -1.90 8.25
C GLN A 77 11.83 -1.88 9.39
N GLN A 78 12.14 -2.49 10.54
CA GLN A 78 11.30 -2.47 11.73
C GLN A 78 11.16 -1.04 12.27
N ALA A 79 12.28 -0.34 12.47
CA ALA A 79 12.28 1.05 12.92
C ALA A 79 11.49 1.96 11.96
N LEU A 80 11.68 1.81 10.64
CA LEU A 80 10.92 2.56 9.65
C LEU A 80 9.42 2.27 9.74
N GLN A 81 9.02 1.00 9.95
CA GLN A 81 7.61 0.64 10.11
C GLN A 81 6.99 1.26 11.37
N GLU A 82 7.74 1.31 12.47
CA GLU A 82 7.32 1.96 13.71
C GLU A 82 7.17 3.47 13.52
N SER A 83 8.18 4.16 12.98
CA SER A 83 8.09 5.60 12.70
C SER A 83 6.95 5.94 11.74
N MET A 84 6.72 5.11 10.72
CA MET A 84 5.59 5.26 9.81
C MET A 84 4.24 5.05 10.52
N ARG A 85 4.16 4.08 11.44
CA ARG A 85 2.94 3.85 12.24
C ARG A 85 2.64 5.04 13.14
N GLU A 86 3.63 5.57 13.83
CA GLU A 86 3.49 6.75 14.69
C GLU A 86 3.08 7.98 13.88
N LEU A 87 3.73 8.21 12.75
CA LEU A 87 3.41 9.29 11.82
C LEU A 87 1.93 9.22 11.38
N MET A 88 1.45 8.00 11.09
CA MET A 88 0.06 7.76 10.69
C MET A 88 -0.95 7.93 11.81
N GLN A 89 -0.62 7.46 13.03
CA GLN A 89 -1.47 7.59 14.21
C GLN A 89 -1.62 9.06 14.62
N GLY A 90 -0.53 9.82 14.61
CA GLY A 90 -0.53 11.25 14.95
C GLY A 90 -1.31 12.12 13.96
N ALA A 91 -1.64 11.60 12.79
CA ALA A 91 -2.28 12.36 11.72
C ALA A 91 -3.82 12.16 11.65
N GLY A 92 -4.43 11.32 12.51
CA GLY A 92 -5.90 11.28 12.66
C GLY A 92 -6.69 10.59 11.54
N GLY A 93 -6.02 9.91 10.61
CA GLY A 93 -6.65 9.11 9.55
C GLY A 93 -6.75 9.82 8.19
N PHE A 94 -6.31 9.13 7.13
CA PHE A 94 -6.14 9.70 5.78
C PHE A 94 -7.40 10.30 5.13
N GLN A 95 -8.58 9.79 5.46
CA GLN A 95 -9.84 10.17 4.82
C GLN A 95 -10.30 11.58 5.22
N GLN A 96 -9.89 12.05 6.40
CA GLN A 96 -10.31 13.33 6.98
C GLN A 96 -9.30 14.45 6.69
N MET A 97 -8.10 14.10 6.22
CA MET A 97 -7.05 15.06 5.85
C MET A 97 -7.40 15.83 4.58
N SER A 98 -7.11 17.13 4.61
CA SER A 98 -7.00 17.97 3.43
C SER A 98 -5.90 17.48 2.48
N GLN A 99 -5.90 17.99 1.24
CA GLN A 99 -4.85 17.67 0.26
C GLN A 99 -3.45 18.07 0.76
N GLU A 100 -3.32 19.25 1.35
CA GLU A 100 -2.04 19.76 1.86
C GLU A 100 -1.50 18.90 3.00
N GLU A 101 -2.37 18.45 3.92
CA GLU A 101 -1.98 17.55 5.01
C GLU A 101 -1.51 16.20 4.48
N ARG A 102 -2.16 15.66 3.45
CA ARG A 102 -1.73 14.42 2.79
C ARG A 102 -0.37 14.60 2.12
N GLU A 103 -0.14 15.71 1.44
CA GLU A 103 1.16 16.00 0.81
C GLU A 103 2.28 16.11 1.85
N LYS A 104 2.03 16.83 2.96
CA LYS A 104 2.97 16.91 4.09
C LYS A 104 3.26 15.55 4.72
N LEU A 105 2.23 14.72 4.89
CA LEU A 105 2.37 13.37 5.43
C LEU A 105 3.23 12.48 4.52
N MET A 106 2.97 12.53 3.22
CA MET A 106 3.74 11.79 2.21
C MET A 106 5.20 12.26 2.16
N ALA A 107 5.45 13.57 2.22
CA ALA A 107 6.80 14.12 2.27
C ALA A 107 7.58 13.66 3.51
N LYS A 108 6.93 13.65 4.69
CA LYS A 108 7.53 13.10 5.92
C LYS A 108 7.82 11.60 5.79
N GLY A 109 6.93 10.84 5.16
CA GLY A 109 7.16 9.44 4.86
C GLY A 109 8.37 9.23 3.96
N GLU A 110 8.51 10.01 2.89
CA GLU A 110 9.67 9.99 2.01
C GLU A 110 10.96 10.32 2.78
N GLU A 111 10.95 11.34 3.63
CA GLU A 111 12.10 11.72 4.45
C GLU A 111 12.55 10.60 5.39
N LEU A 112 11.61 9.91 6.04
CA LEU A 112 11.92 8.76 6.90
C LEU A 112 12.56 7.62 6.11
N GLN A 113 12.05 7.34 4.90
CA GLN A 113 12.64 6.32 4.02
C GLN A 113 14.05 6.69 3.58
N ASP A 114 14.25 7.94 3.16
CA ASP A 114 15.56 8.43 2.72
C ASP A 114 16.59 8.39 3.86
N LYS A 115 16.20 8.76 5.09
CA LYS A 115 17.04 8.63 6.28
C LYS A 115 17.39 7.18 6.59
N ALA A 116 16.42 6.27 6.53
CA ALA A 116 16.66 4.86 6.80
C ALA A 116 17.67 4.25 5.80
N VAL A 117 17.57 4.62 4.52
CA VAL A 117 18.53 4.20 3.49
C VAL A 117 19.90 4.83 3.72
N ALA A 118 19.96 6.14 3.98
CA ALA A 118 21.22 6.85 4.21
C ALA A 118 21.96 6.38 5.48
N GLY A 119 21.25 5.82 6.46
CA GLY A 119 21.86 5.20 7.64
C GLY A 119 22.57 3.87 7.37
N ILE A 120 22.35 3.25 6.21
CA ILE A 120 22.95 1.97 5.82
C ILE A 120 24.04 2.16 4.77
N LEU A 121 23.80 3.02 3.78
CA LEU A 121 24.67 3.20 2.62
C LEU A 121 25.71 4.30 2.85
N ASP A 122 26.90 4.13 2.29
CA ASP A 122 27.85 5.23 2.15
C ASP A 122 27.42 6.22 1.04
N GLN A 123 28.15 7.33 0.89
CA GLN A 123 27.79 8.37 -0.09
C GLN A 123 27.81 7.88 -1.55
N THR A 124 28.74 6.99 -1.90
CA THR A 124 28.87 6.46 -3.26
C THR A 124 27.72 5.51 -3.57
N GLN A 125 27.42 4.61 -2.63
CA GLN A 125 26.30 3.69 -2.71
C GLN A 125 24.97 4.44 -2.73
N LEU A 126 24.82 5.49 -1.91
CA LEU A 126 23.61 6.30 -1.85
C LEU A 126 23.35 7.02 -3.18
N LYS A 127 24.39 7.54 -3.83
CA LYS A 127 24.26 8.15 -5.17
C LYS A 127 23.73 7.13 -6.18
N ARG A 128 24.34 5.94 -6.25
CA ARG A 128 23.89 4.89 -7.17
C ARG A 128 22.49 4.38 -6.79
N TYR A 129 22.18 4.26 -5.51
CA TYR A 129 20.85 3.89 -5.04
C TYR A 129 19.79 4.88 -5.51
N LYS A 130 20.06 6.19 -5.49
CA LYS A 130 19.11 7.20 -5.99
C LYS A 130 18.83 7.01 -7.48
N GLU A 131 19.86 6.78 -8.29
CA GLU A 131 19.70 6.43 -9.71
C GLU A 131 18.82 5.18 -9.90
N LEU A 132 19.12 4.10 -9.18
CA LEU A 132 18.35 2.84 -9.22
C LEU A 132 16.90 3.05 -8.77
N SER A 133 16.68 3.86 -7.74
CA SER A 133 15.35 4.18 -7.22
C SER A 133 14.53 4.94 -8.25
N LEU A 134 15.14 5.90 -8.97
CA LEU A 134 14.48 6.61 -10.06
C LEU A 134 14.17 5.68 -11.25
N GLN A 135 15.10 4.80 -11.62
CA GLN A 135 14.87 3.81 -12.68
C GLN A 135 13.76 2.82 -12.32
N ARG A 136 13.69 2.38 -11.06
CA ARG A 136 12.68 1.44 -10.57
C ARG A 136 11.29 2.05 -10.53
N GLN A 137 11.20 3.31 -10.12
CA GLN A 137 9.93 4.05 -10.05
C GLN A 137 9.47 4.55 -11.41
N GLY A 138 10.41 4.77 -12.34
CA GLY A 138 10.12 5.30 -13.66
C GLY A 138 9.47 6.69 -13.58
N ALA A 139 8.51 6.95 -14.46
CA ALA A 139 7.88 8.26 -14.56
C ALA A 139 7.09 8.67 -13.30
N MET A 140 6.71 7.72 -12.45
CA MET A 140 6.05 8.02 -11.17
C MET A 140 6.95 8.82 -10.23
N ALA A 141 8.27 8.70 -10.35
CA ALA A 141 9.20 9.47 -9.54
C ALA A 141 9.14 10.98 -9.84
N LEU A 142 8.63 11.40 -11.00
CA LEU A 142 8.44 12.81 -11.35
C LEU A 142 7.48 13.54 -10.39
N MET A 143 6.59 12.79 -9.74
CA MET A 143 5.64 13.30 -8.76
C MET A 143 6.24 13.47 -7.35
N ARG A 144 7.45 12.96 -7.09
CA ARG A 144 8.12 13.15 -5.80
C ARG A 144 8.52 14.61 -5.63
N PRO A 145 8.27 15.25 -4.48
CA PRO A 145 8.64 16.65 -4.24
C PRO A 145 10.10 16.95 -4.54
N SER A 146 11.02 16.06 -4.16
CA SER A 146 12.46 16.19 -4.38
C SER A 146 12.82 16.23 -5.88
N VAL A 147 12.30 15.26 -6.63
CA VAL A 147 12.51 15.14 -8.09
C VAL A 147 11.82 16.27 -8.85
N ALA A 148 10.58 16.59 -8.49
CA ALA A 148 9.82 17.68 -9.10
C ALA A 148 10.54 19.02 -8.94
N LYS A 149 11.07 19.29 -7.74
CA LYS A 149 11.88 20.47 -7.45
C LYS A 149 13.16 20.48 -8.28
N GLU A 150 13.86 19.35 -8.34
CA GLU A 150 15.12 19.25 -9.09
C GLU A 150 14.90 19.43 -10.60
N LEU A 151 13.84 18.88 -11.17
CA LEU A 151 13.50 19.06 -12.59
C LEU A 151 12.79 20.40 -12.88
N GLY A 152 12.44 21.18 -11.87
CA GLY A 152 11.66 22.41 -12.05
C GLY A 152 10.31 22.15 -12.71
N ILE A 153 9.61 21.10 -12.28
CA ILE A 153 8.28 20.74 -12.79
C ILE A 153 7.31 21.87 -12.44
N THR A 154 6.64 22.42 -13.45
CA THR A 154 5.67 23.51 -13.27
C THR A 154 4.35 22.98 -12.71
N GLU A 155 3.50 23.89 -12.22
CA GLU A 155 2.18 23.52 -11.73
C GLU A 155 1.30 22.91 -12.83
N GLU A 156 1.35 23.46 -14.05
CA GLU A 156 0.64 22.87 -15.20
C GLU A 156 1.12 21.46 -15.54
N GLN A 157 2.44 21.21 -15.46
CA GLN A 157 2.99 19.88 -15.68
C GLN A 157 2.56 18.91 -14.58
N ARG A 158 2.58 19.37 -13.32
CA ARG A 158 2.09 18.60 -12.16
C ARG A 158 0.63 18.21 -12.34
N GLN A 159 -0.24 19.15 -12.71
CA GLN A 159 -1.67 18.88 -12.95
C GLN A 159 -1.88 17.87 -14.08
N LYS A 160 -1.14 17.98 -15.19
CA LYS A 160 -1.18 16.98 -16.28
C LYS A 160 -0.75 15.59 -15.80
N MET A 161 0.33 15.50 -15.02
CA MET A 161 0.78 14.22 -14.46
C MET A 161 -0.23 13.62 -13.46
N GLN A 162 -0.86 14.45 -12.63
CA GLN A 162 -1.94 14.03 -11.74
C GLN A 162 -3.13 13.49 -12.53
N GLN A 163 -3.54 14.16 -13.61
CA GLN A 163 -4.63 13.67 -14.47
C GLN A 163 -4.28 12.30 -15.09
N ILE A 164 -3.08 12.14 -15.63
CA ILE A 164 -2.61 10.84 -16.18
C ILE A 164 -2.67 9.74 -15.12
N GLN A 165 -2.27 10.04 -13.88
CA GLN A 165 -2.35 9.09 -12.77
C GLN A 165 -3.80 8.75 -12.41
N GLN A 166 -4.69 9.74 -12.37
CA GLN A 166 -6.12 9.54 -12.08
C GLN A 166 -6.80 8.69 -13.16
N ASP A 167 -6.53 8.97 -14.43
CA ASP A 167 -7.06 8.20 -15.57
C ASP A 167 -6.56 6.75 -15.53
N GLN A 168 -5.28 6.54 -15.22
CA GLN A 168 -4.72 5.21 -15.01
C GLN A 168 -5.45 4.50 -13.85
N MET A 169 -5.62 5.14 -12.70
CA MET A 169 -6.33 4.56 -11.56
C MET A 169 -7.79 4.21 -11.89
N ALA A 170 -8.47 5.07 -12.66
CA ALA A 170 -9.84 4.83 -13.12
C ALA A 170 -9.90 3.65 -14.09
N GLN A 171 -8.96 3.55 -15.03
CA GLN A 171 -8.85 2.43 -15.97
C GLN A 171 -8.57 1.11 -15.25
N MET A 172 -7.65 1.12 -14.27
CA MET A 172 -7.35 -0.03 -13.42
C MET A 172 -8.59 -0.48 -12.65
N ARG A 173 -9.31 0.46 -12.03
CA ARG A 173 -10.59 0.19 -11.37
C ARG A 173 -11.61 -0.41 -12.34
N GLN A 174 -11.71 0.16 -13.54
CA GLN A 174 -12.33 -0.35 -14.77
C GLN A 174 -12.15 -1.87 -14.93
N MET A 175 -10.88 -2.24 -15.10
CA MET A 175 -10.43 -3.61 -15.36
C MET A 175 -10.76 -4.55 -14.19
N PHE A 176 -10.58 -4.11 -12.94
CA PHE A 176 -10.88 -4.92 -11.76
C PHE A 176 -12.40 -5.13 -11.55
N GLN A 177 -13.23 -4.13 -11.84
CA GLN A 177 -14.69 -4.24 -11.73
C GLN A 177 -15.32 -5.07 -12.86
N ARG A 178 -14.78 -4.99 -14.09
CA ARG A 178 -15.22 -5.83 -15.22
C ARG A 178 -14.84 -7.31 -15.09
N GLY A 179 -14.01 -7.69 -14.12
CA GLY A 179 -13.82 -9.08 -13.71
C GLY A 179 -14.99 -9.57 -12.84
N GLN A 180 -16.23 -9.43 -13.32
CA GLN A 180 -17.39 -10.00 -12.66
C GLN A 180 -17.33 -11.53 -12.78
N GLY A 181 -17.13 -12.21 -11.66
CA GLY A 181 -17.15 -13.67 -11.59
C GLY A 181 -16.36 -14.29 -10.43
N GLY A 182 -15.45 -13.56 -9.77
CA GLY A 182 -14.74 -14.15 -8.63
C GLY A 182 -13.40 -13.57 -8.19
N GLY A 183 -12.99 -12.43 -8.74
CA GLY A 183 -11.68 -11.84 -8.46
C GLY A 183 -10.53 -12.60 -9.12
N PHE A 184 -9.30 -12.12 -8.93
CA PHE A 184 -8.08 -12.67 -9.54
C PHE A 184 -7.84 -14.16 -9.22
N GLN A 185 -8.46 -14.68 -8.16
CA GLN A 185 -8.29 -16.05 -7.67
C GLN A 185 -9.13 -17.08 -8.43
N GLN A 186 -10.21 -16.65 -9.08
CA GLN A 186 -11.11 -17.53 -9.83
C GLN A 186 -10.82 -17.52 -11.34
N MET A 187 -9.89 -16.68 -11.81
CA MET A 187 -9.43 -16.65 -13.19
C MET A 187 -8.49 -17.84 -13.48
N THR A 188 -8.54 -18.37 -14.70
CA THR A 188 -7.58 -19.34 -15.21
C THR A 188 -6.16 -18.74 -15.25
N PRO A 189 -5.08 -19.58 -15.27
CA PRO A 189 -3.72 -19.09 -15.45
C PRO A 189 -3.56 -18.16 -16.67
N GLU A 190 -4.20 -18.51 -17.78
CA GLU A 190 -4.15 -17.78 -19.05
C GLU A 190 -4.84 -16.42 -18.94
N GLU A 191 -6.04 -16.36 -18.36
CA GLU A 191 -6.76 -15.10 -18.11
C GLU A 191 -5.99 -14.19 -17.14
N ARG A 192 -5.34 -14.77 -16.11
CA ARG A 192 -4.49 -14.00 -15.21
C ARG A 192 -3.28 -13.43 -15.95
N GLN A 193 -2.65 -14.20 -16.82
CA GLN A 193 -1.52 -13.74 -17.62
C GLN A 193 -1.93 -12.60 -18.55
N GLN A 194 -3.03 -12.76 -19.29
CA GLN A 194 -3.56 -11.70 -20.17
C GLN A 194 -3.90 -10.43 -19.38
N ARG A 195 -4.54 -10.58 -18.21
CA ARG A 195 -4.85 -9.45 -17.34
C ARG A 195 -3.57 -8.77 -16.85
N MET A 196 -2.58 -9.53 -16.39
CA MET A 196 -1.28 -8.96 -15.98
C MET A 196 -0.59 -8.23 -17.12
N GLN A 197 -0.67 -8.73 -18.35
CA GLN A 197 -0.14 -8.06 -19.52
C GLN A 197 -0.87 -6.74 -19.78
N GLN A 198 -2.19 -6.71 -19.76
CA GLN A 198 -2.98 -5.47 -19.89
C GLN A 198 -2.63 -4.44 -18.82
N LEU A 199 -2.41 -4.88 -17.57
CA LEU A 199 -1.99 -3.99 -16.48
C LEU A 199 -0.58 -3.42 -16.74
N ARG A 200 0.36 -4.23 -17.25
CA ARG A 200 1.70 -3.77 -17.63
C ARG A 200 1.65 -2.77 -18.78
N GLU A 201 0.90 -3.06 -19.84
CA GLU A 201 0.74 -2.17 -21.00
C GLU A 201 0.11 -0.83 -20.60
N ALA A 202 -0.93 -0.85 -19.75
CA ALA A 202 -1.54 0.36 -19.21
C ALA A 202 -0.54 1.16 -18.35
N GLN A 203 0.32 0.47 -17.58
CA GLN A 203 1.37 1.11 -16.80
C GLN A 203 2.45 1.75 -17.69
N GLU A 204 2.92 1.05 -18.72
CA GLU A 204 3.91 1.57 -19.67
C GLU A 204 3.37 2.78 -20.43
N LYS A 205 2.11 2.73 -20.88
CA LYS A 205 1.45 3.85 -21.55
C LYS A 205 1.35 5.08 -20.66
N ALA A 206 0.96 4.91 -19.39
CA ALA A 206 0.91 6.02 -18.43
C ALA A 206 2.31 6.60 -18.16
N GLN A 207 3.32 5.75 -18.03
CA GLN A 207 4.70 6.22 -17.84
C GLN A 207 5.22 7.02 -19.04
N ALA A 208 4.97 6.54 -20.26
CA ALA A 208 5.34 7.25 -21.48
C ALA A 208 4.62 8.61 -21.58
N ALA A 209 3.33 8.65 -21.24
CA ALA A 209 2.56 9.90 -21.22
C ALA A 209 3.14 10.91 -20.22
N MET A 210 3.50 10.47 -19.01
CA MET A 210 4.13 11.34 -18.00
C MET A 210 5.50 11.87 -18.45
N LEU A 211 6.36 11.04 -19.04
CA LEU A 211 7.66 11.49 -19.56
C LEU A 211 7.51 12.48 -20.73
N ASN A 212 6.42 12.40 -21.49
CA ASN A 212 6.13 13.34 -22.57
C ASN A 212 5.63 14.71 -22.11
N VAL A 213 5.25 14.86 -20.83
CA VAL A 213 4.97 16.16 -20.23
C VAL A 213 6.26 16.98 -20.04
N LEU A 214 7.42 16.31 -19.92
CA LEU A 214 8.71 16.96 -19.76
C LEU A 214 9.17 17.65 -21.05
N ASN A 215 9.74 18.85 -20.91
CA ASN A 215 10.43 19.52 -22.02
C ASN A 215 11.82 18.91 -22.27
N ALA A 216 12.51 19.37 -23.33
CA ALA A 216 13.82 18.82 -23.72
C ALA A 216 14.89 18.95 -22.62
N GLN A 217 14.94 20.08 -21.91
CA GLN A 217 15.90 20.30 -20.82
C GLN A 217 15.62 19.37 -19.63
N GLN A 218 14.35 19.21 -19.28
CA GLN A 218 13.91 18.31 -18.21
C GLN A 218 14.17 16.84 -18.55
N LYS A 219 13.95 16.43 -19.80
CA LYS A 219 14.29 15.07 -20.28
C LYS A 219 15.79 14.80 -20.18
N ALA A 220 16.63 15.76 -20.57
CA ALA A 220 18.08 15.65 -20.43
C ALA A 220 18.50 15.53 -18.95
N LYS A 221 17.93 16.35 -18.07
CA LYS A 221 18.20 16.28 -16.62
C LYS A 221 17.71 14.97 -16.01
N TRP A 222 16.54 14.50 -16.40
CA TRP A 222 16.01 13.20 -15.98
C TRP A 222 16.94 12.04 -16.38
N ALA A 223 17.48 12.07 -17.60
CA ALA A 223 18.48 11.08 -18.05
C ALA A 223 19.77 11.12 -17.19
N GLN A 224 20.22 12.32 -16.81
CA GLN A 224 21.38 12.47 -15.91
C GLN A 224 21.08 11.93 -14.51
N MET A 225 19.91 12.23 -13.95
CA MET A 225 19.49 11.78 -12.62
C MET A 225 19.28 10.26 -12.55
N THR A 226 18.78 9.65 -13.62
CA THR A 226 18.56 8.20 -13.69
C THR A 226 19.86 7.42 -13.92
N GLY A 227 20.89 8.05 -14.48
CA GLY A 227 22.23 7.47 -14.58
C GLY A 227 22.31 6.23 -15.47
N LYS A 228 23.26 5.34 -15.18
CA LYS A 228 23.51 4.16 -16.01
C LYS A 228 22.35 3.16 -15.91
N PRO A 229 21.80 2.65 -17.03
CA PRO A 229 20.72 1.66 -17.02
C PRO A 229 21.05 0.44 -16.16
N PHE A 230 20.05 -0.08 -15.46
CA PHE A 230 20.14 -1.27 -14.63
C PHE A 230 18.99 -2.21 -14.95
N LYS A 231 19.30 -3.50 -15.13
CA LYS A 231 18.29 -4.54 -15.37
C LYS A 231 17.83 -5.11 -14.04
N PHE A 232 16.66 -4.68 -13.59
CA PHE A 232 16.02 -5.27 -12.42
C PHE A 232 15.56 -6.71 -12.69
N PRO A 233 15.54 -7.58 -11.66
CA PRO A 233 14.89 -8.88 -11.79
C PRO A 233 13.41 -8.67 -12.11
N GLU A 234 12.86 -9.56 -12.93
CA GLU A 234 11.43 -9.57 -13.20
C GLU A 234 10.67 -9.76 -11.88
N MET A 235 9.74 -8.85 -11.60
CA MET A 235 8.81 -9.01 -10.50
C MET A 235 7.86 -10.17 -10.84
N GLY A 236 8.21 -11.37 -10.37
CA GLY A 236 7.36 -12.54 -10.48
C GLY A 236 6.03 -12.31 -9.75
N PHE A 237 4.98 -11.99 -10.50
CA PHE A 237 3.61 -12.14 -10.02
C PHE A 237 3.24 -13.62 -10.12
N GLY A 238 3.61 -14.39 -9.09
CA GLY A 238 3.20 -15.79 -9.02
C GLY A 238 4.29 -16.70 -8.48
N ALA A 239 4.14 -17.02 -7.20
CA ALA A 239 4.17 -18.35 -6.66
C ALA A 239 4.40 -18.14 -5.17
N GLY A 240 3.48 -18.62 -4.33
CA GLY A 240 3.82 -18.83 -2.95
C GLY A 240 5.15 -19.57 -2.92
N ARG A 241 6.18 -18.93 -2.35
CA ARG A 241 7.30 -19.67 -1.81
C ARG A 241 6.68 -20.58 -0.76
N ARG A 242 6.33 -21.78 -1.21
CA ARG A 242 6.75 -23.06 -0.67
C ARG A 242 7.46 -22.80 0.67
N GLY A 243 6.65 -22.69 1.72
CA GLY A 243 7.14 -22.81 3.09
C GLY A 243 7.86 -24.14 3.12
N GLY A 244 9.18 -24.06 3.24
CA GLY A 244 10.06 -25.18 3.03
C GLY A 244 9.71 -26.35 3.95
N ASN A 245 10.06 -27.54 3.47
CA ASN A 245 10.48 -28.64 4.31
C ASN A 245 11.08 -28.11 5.61
N ARG A 246 10.39 -28.35 6.73
CA ARG A 246 11.08 -28.54 8.01
C ARG A 246 11.50 -30.01 8.06
N PRO A 247 12.80 -30.32 7.96
CA PRO A 247 13.31 -31.61 8.38
C PRO A 247 13.46 -31.58 9.91
N GLY A 248 13.02 -32.63 10.59
CA GLY A 248 13.46 -32.94 11.95
C GLY A 248 12.57 -32.42 13.08
N GLY A 249 11.74 -33.32 13.60
CA GLY A 249 11.09 -33.23 14.89
C GLY A 249 10.70 -34.64 15.32
N ALA A 250 11.70 -35.49 15.58
CA ALA A 250 11.53 -36.82 16.11
C ALA A 250 11.43 -36.77 17.66
N GLY A 251 10.50 -37.57 18.21
CA GLY A 251 10.37 -37.94 19.64
C GLY A 251 9.57 -36.93 20.46
N GLY A 252 8.44 -37.23 21.12
CA GLY A 252 7.75 -38.44 21.61
C GLY A 252 6.96 -37.98 22.88
N PRO A 253 6.36 -38.84 23.73
CA PRO A 253 5.64 -40.10 23.50
C PRO A 253 4.20 -40.09 24.10
N GLY A 254 3.38 -41.07 23.71
CA GLY A 254 2.47 -41.76 24.64
C GLY A 254 1.10 -41.14 24.97
N GLY A 255 0.03 -41.83 24.56
CA GLY A 255 -1.33 -41.64 25.08
C GLY A 255 -2.37 -42.35 24.21
N GLN A 256 -2.69 -43.60 24.55
CA GLN A 256 -3.60 -44.51 23.86
C GLN A 256 -5.08 -44.04 23.87
N PRO A 257 -5.93 -44.43 22.89
CA PRO A 257 -7.40 -44.47 23.05
C PRO A 257 -7.81 -45.81 23.72
N PRO A 258 -9.01 -45.99 24.35
CA PRO A 258 -10.35 -45.62 23.86
C PRO A 258 -11.30 -45.08 24.98
N LEU A 259 -12.51 -44.58 24.70
CA LEU A 259 -13.76 -45.24 24.25
C LEU A 259 -14.48 -44.45 23.16
#